data_AF-A0A2V4D0B5-F1
#
_entry.id   AF-A0A2V4D0B5-F1
#
_cell.length_a   1.000
_cell.length_b   1.000
_cell.length_c   1.000
_cell.angle_alpha   90.00
_cell.angle_beta   90.00
_cell.angle_gamma   90.00
#
_symmetry.space_group_name_H-M   'P 1'
#
loop_
_entity.id
_entity.type
_entity.pdbx_description
1 polymer ?
#
loop_
_entity_poly.entity_id
_entity_poly.type
_entity_poly.pdbx_seq_one_letter_code
_entity_poly.pdbx_strand_id
1 'polypeptide(L)'
;PCSQDIHPESKNHRGCPSCQIIYTISSSGVDGGRNVVASELNVIGDRRLEIPEAYGAIPLTKLYEGQVLHAYFYAIMGRGRDHAKYSPVSGVTFHARQNGKINVKTRSKMLFDLDLNITAKDFNKDGVLSDIDKVDLLRNDLNHVGSGTDLQAQFNDAITLEDVEGDYIFKFQTDGSMTARVCLEQACKELSGRFEALSKDFAEAL
;
A
#
# COMPACT_ATOMS: atom_id res chain seq x y z
N PRO A 1 26.48 0.23 8.20
CA PRO A 1 27.75 0.99 8.31
C PRO A 1 27.87 2.20 7.36
N CYS A 2 27.13 2.30 6.25
CA CYS A 2 27.25 3.46 5.33
C CYS A 2 26.01 4.37 5.29
N SER A 3 24.98 4.09 6.10
CA SER A 3 23.70 4.80 6.10
C SER A 3 23.57 5.89 7.17
N GLN A 4 24.65 6.20 7.91
CA GLN A 4 24.58 7.14 9.04
C GLN A 4 25.11 8.55 8.73
N ASP A 5 25.78 8.79 7.60
CA ASP A 5 26.39 10.09 7.30
C ASP A 5 25.99 10.63 5.92
N ILE A 6 24.71 11.02 5.75
CA ILE A 6 24.32 11.86 4.60
C ILE A 6 24.24 13.31 5.09
N HIS A 7 25.41 13.94 5.24
CA HIS A 7 25.52 15.40 5.29
C HIS A 7 25.46 15.96 3.85
N PRO A 8 24.64 16.99 3.58
CA PRO A 8 24.40 17.47 2.21
C PRO A 8 25.56 18.22 1.54
N GLU A 9 26.74 18.33 2.17
CA GLU A 9 27.84 19.20 1.68
C GLU A 9 29.23 18.55 1.57
N SER A 10 29.36 17.22 1.50
CA SER A 10 30.69 16.61 1.27
C SER A 10 30.96 16.31 -0.22
N LYS A 11 32.05 16.87 -0.76
CA LYS A 11 32.49 16.80 -2.17
C LYS A 11 32.96 15.41 -2.67
N ASN A 12 32.62 14.32 -1.99
CA ASN A 12 32.95 12.94 -2.38
C ASN A 12 31.68 12.08 -2.54
N HIS A 13 30.82 12.47 -3.47
CA HIS A 13 29.53 11.81 -3.78
C HIS A 13 29.64 10.48 -4.57
N ARG A 14 30.80 9.82 -4.59
CA ARG A 14 30.88 8.47 -5.17
C ARG A 14 30.48 7.48 -4.08
N GLY A 15 29.18 7.21 -3.97
CA GLY A 15 28.68 6.12 -3.13
C GLY A 15 29.48 4.84 -3.36
N CYS A 16 29.74 4.08 -2.29
CA CYS A 16 30.48 2.83 -2.40
C CYS A 16 29.73 1.82 -3.29
N PRO A 17 30.40 0.84 -3.94
CA PRO A 17 29.71 -0.19 -4.72
C PRO A 17 28.66 -0.99 -3.92
N SER A 18 28.80 -1.05 -2.60
CA SER A 18 27.82 -1.69 -1.69
C SER A 18 26.65 -0.78 -1.30
N CYS A 19 26.67 0.48 -1.71
CA CYS A 19 25.78 1.55 -1.24
C CYS A 19 24.82 2.05 -2.32
N GLN A 20 25.08 1.70 -3.59
CA GLN A 20 24.32 2.16 -4.74
C GLN A 20 24.27 1.11 -5.84
N ILE A 21 23.19 1.12 -6.62
CA ILE A 21 23.05 0.34 -7.85
C ILE A 21 23.10 1.31 -9.03
N ILE A 22 23.87 1.00 -10.06
CA ILE A 22 24.01 1.86 -11.24
C ILE A 22 23.29 1.21 -12.40
N TYR A 23 22.35 1.93 -12.99
CA TYR A 23 21.69 1.55 -14.24
C TYR A 23 22.14 2.48 -15.37
N THR A 24 22.23 1.94 -16.58
CA THR A 24 22.53 2.70 -17.79
C THR A 24 21.49 2.42 -18.87
N ILE A 25 21.18 3.43 -19.66
CA ILE A 25 20.32 3.32 -20.83
C ILE A 25 20.95 4.06 -22.01
N SER A 26 20.85 3.47 -23.19
CA SER A 26 21.29 4.05 -24.44
C SER A 26 20.29 3.68 -25.53
N SER A 27 19.36 4.59 -25.81
CA SER A 27 18.18 4.35 -26.63
C SER A 27 18.03 5.46 -27.65
N SER A 28 17.87 5.11 -28.93
CA SER A 28 17.59 6.07 -30.01
C SER A 28 16.14 5.95 -30.47
N GLY A 29 15.55 7.07 -30.89
CA GLY A 29 14.21 7.10 -31.47
C GLY A 29 14.18 6.63 -32.93
N VAL A 30 12.98 6.37 -33.42
CA VAL A 30 12.70 5.86 -34.76
C VAL A 30 11.58 6.66 -35.42
N ASP A 31 11.44 6.54 -36.74
CA ASP A 31 10.29 7.11 -37.46
C ASP A 31 8.96 6.54 -36.89
N GLY A 32 7.95 7.39 -36.75
CA GLY A 32 6.70 7.08 -36.02
C GLY A 32 6.80 7.08 -34.48
N GLY A 33 8.02 7.13 -33.94
CA GLY A 33 8.33 7.23 -32.52
C GLY A 33 8.12 5.94 -31.72
N ARG A 34 9.02 5.66 -30.78
CA ARG A 34 8.96 4.47 -29.92
C ARG A 34 8.96 4.80 -28.44
N ASN A 35 8.27 3.98 -27.65
CA ASN A 35 8.41 4.02 -26.20
C ASN A 35 9.75 3.42 -25.80
N VAL A 36 10.44 4.12 -24.91
CA VAL A 36 11.57 3.60 -24.15
C VAL A 36 11.02 3.10 -22.83
N VAL A 37 11.27 1.83 -22.53
CA VAL A 37 10.68 1.14 -21.36
C VAL A 37 11.72 0.81 -20.30
N ALA A 38 11.26 0.52 -19.08
CA ALA A 38 12.13 0.24 -17.93
C ALA A 38 13.06 -0.97 -18.15
N SER A 39 12.65 -1.98 -18.92
CA SER A 39 13.52 -3.13 -19.25
C SER A 39 14.75 -2.77 -20.12
N GLU A 40 14.79 -1.57 -20.71
CA GLU A 40 15.98 -1.08 -21.42
C GLU A 40 17.08 -0.55 -20.46
N LEU A 41 16.79 -0.45 -19.15
CA LEU A 41 17.78 -0.13 -18.13
C LEU A 41 18.66 -1.34 -17.84
N ASN A 42 19.95 -1.22 -18.17
CA ASN A 42 20.95 -2.25 -17.92
C ASN A 42 21.67 -1.98 -16.60
N VAL A 43 21.73 -2.97 -15.71
CA VAL A 43 22.49 -2.85 -14.46
C VAL A 43 23.99 -3.01 -14.71
N ILE A 44 24.79 -2.16 -14.09
CA ILE A 44 26.24 -2.31 -14.03
C ILE A 44 26.58 -3.06 -12.74
N GLY A 45 26.94 -4.35 -12.84
CA GLY A 45 27.31 -5.17 -11.68
C GLY A 45 26.53 -6.49 -11.62
N ASP A 46 25.88 -6.74 -10.48
CA ASP A 46 25.13 -7.98 -10.24
C ASP A 46 23.84 -8.02 -11.05
N ARG A 47 23.72 -9.00 -11.94
CA ARG A 47 22.55 -9.23 -12.82
C ARG A 47 21.28 -9.58 -12.06
N ARG A 48 21.38 -9.98 -10.78
CA ARG A 48 20.20 -10.20 -9.92
C ARG A 48 19.42 -8.92 -9.65
N LEU A 49 20.02 -7.76 -9.91
CA LEU A 49 19.43 -6.43 -9.75
C LEU A 49 18.88 -5.87 -11.07
N GLU A 50 18.79 -6.69 -12.13
CA GLU A 50 18.06 -6.35 -13.34
C GLU A 50 16.59 -6.03 -13.02
N ILE A 51 15.97 -5.18 -13.84
CA ILE A 51 14.55 -4.82 -13.67
C ILE A 51 13.70 -6.08 -13.85
N PRO A 52 12.87 -6.47 -12.85
CA PRO A 52 12.02 -7.64 -12.98
C PRO A 52 11.05 -7.53 -14.16
N GLU A 53 10.76 -8.65 -14.81
CA GLU A 53 9.89 -8.71 -16.00
C GLU A 53 8.53 -8.03 -15.78
N ALA A 54 7.93 -8.22 -14.61
CA ALA A 54 6.65 -7.60 -14.21
C ALA A 54 6.66 -6.07 -14.29
N TYR A 55 7.83 -5.43 -14.16
CA TYR A 55 8.02 -3.98 -14.23
C TYR A 55 8.70 -3.52 -15.51
N GLY A 56 9.11 -4.45 -16.38
CA GLY A 56 9.89 -4.14 -17.58
C GLY A 56 9.13 -3.27 -18.58
N ALA A 57 7.80 -3.39 -18.63
CA ALA A 57 6.95 -2.67 -19.59
C ALA A 57 6.62 -1.21 -19.18
N ILE A 58 7.09 -0.74 -18.02
CA ILE A 58 6.82 0.63 -17.57
C ILE A 58 7.46 1.63 -18.55
N PRO A 59 6.67 2.51 -19.20
CA PRO A 59 7.21 3.50 -20.13
C PRO A 59 7.94 4.61 -19.37
N LEU A 60 9.17 4.91 -19.80
CA LEU A 60 9.98 6.01 -19.25
C LEU A 60 9.78 7.29 -20.07
N THR A 61 9.85 7.17 -21.39
CA THR A 61 9.68 8.28 -22.33
C THR A 61 9.36 7.76 -23.74
N LYS A 62 9.04 8.65 -24.68
CA LYS A 62 8.89 8.33 -26.10
C LYS A 62 9.91 9.12 -26.91
N LEU A 63 10.65 8.43 -27.78
CA LEU A 63 11.67 9.03 -28.65
C LEU A 63 11.27 8.92 -30.12
N TYR A 64 11.38 10.03 -30.84
CA TYR A 64 11.21 10.13 -32.29
C TYR A 64 12.56 10.11 -33.01
N GLU A 65 12.53 9.95 -34.34
CA GLU A 65 13.73 9.98 -35.17
C GLU A 65 14.64 11.19 -34.86
N GLY A 66 15.93 10.94 -34.73
CA GLY A 66 16.94 11.95 -34.34
C GLY A 66 17.06 12.22 -32.84
N GLN A 67 16.16 11.72 -31.99
CA GLN A 67 16.26 11.85 -30.53
C GLN A 67 17.01 10.67 -29.91
N VAL A 68 17.82 10.94 -28.90
CA VAL A 68 18.60 9.93 -28.17
C VAL A 68 18.49 10.14 -26.67
N LEU A 69 18.29 9.06 -25.93
CA LEU A 69 18.42 9.00 -24.47
C LEU A 69 19.68 8.21 -24.12
N HIS A 70 20.66 8.90 -23.54
CA HIS A 70 21.85 8.28 -22.96
C HIS A 70 22.01 8.79 -21.53
N ALA A 71 21.82 7.92 -20.54
CA ALA A 71 21.79 8.33 -19.13
C ALA A 71 22.28 7.22 -18.18
N TYR A 72 22.84 7.68 -17.06
CA TYR A 72 23.17 6.84 -15.91
C TYR A 72 22.24 7.18 -14.74
N PHE A 73 21.70 6.15 -14.09
CA PHE A 73 20.83 6.28 -12.92
C PHE A 73 21.52 5.64 -11.72
N TYR A 74 21.54 6.36 -10.60
CA TYR A 74 22.12 5.91 -9.35
C TYR A 74 21.00 5.65 -8.35
N ALA A 75 20.66 4.38 -8.14
CA ALA A 75 19.68 3.97 -7.15
C ALA A 75 20.35 3.84 -5.78
N ILE A 76 19.81 4.55 -4.79
CA ILE A 76 20.29 4.59 -3.41
C ILE A 76 19.16 4.25 -2.45
N MET A 77 19.51 3.75 -1.27
CA MET A 77 18.55 3.54 -0.19
C MET A 77 18.06 4.88 0.37
N GLY A 78 16.78 4.97 0.71
CA GLY A 78 16.16 6.16 1.30
C GLY A 78 14.97 5.79 2.18
N ARG A 79 14.32 6.79 2.78
CA ARG A 79 13.10 6.61 3.58
C ARG A 79 11.91 7.34 2.94
N GLY A 80 10.72 6.76 3.07
CA GLY A 80 9.48 7.38 2.57
C GLY A 80 9.19 8.77 3.15
N ARG A 81 9.70 9.08 4.36
CA ARG A 81 9.61 10.42 4.96
C ARG A 81 10.39 11.49 4.17
N ASP A 82 11.48 11.08 3.51
CA ASP A 82 12.36 11.99 2.78
C ASP A 82 11.79 12.23 1.37
N HIS A 83 11.22 11.18 0.75
CA HIS A 83 10.52 11.28 -0.53
C HIS A 83 9.59 10.09 -0.76
N ALA A 84 8.41 10.32 -1.35
CA ALA A 84 7.40 9.29 -1.59
C ALA A 84 7.91 8.09 -2.42
N LYS A 85 8.83 8.32 -3.37
CA LYS A 85 9.50 7.26 -4.18
C LYS A 85 10.21 6.17 -3.37
N TYR A 86 10.51 6.43 -2.09
CA TYR A 86 11.16 5.47 -1.19
C TYR A 86 10.17 4.71 -0.30
N SER A 87 8.86 4.98 -0.43
CA SER A 87 7.85 4.24 0.30
C SER A 87 7.60 2.88 -0.38
N PRO A 88 7.85 1.74 0.28
CA PRO A 88 7.58 0.42 -0.29
C PRO A 88 6.08 0.03 -0.21
N VAL A 89 5.26 0.92 0.35
CA VAL A 89 3.82 0.70 0.58
C VAL A 89 2.99 1.90 0.14
N SER A 90 1.74 1.65 -0.21
CA SER A 90 0.72 2.63 -0.57
C SER A 90 -0.63 2.27 0.06
N GLY A 91 -1.54 3.25 0.15
CA GLY A 91 -2.90 3.04 0.65
C GLY A 91 -2.98 2.51 2.10
N VAL A 92 -2.06 2.95 2.96
CA VAL A 92 -1.99 2.50 4.35
C VAL A 92 -3.20 3.04 5.12
N THR A 93 -4.04 2.16 5.63
CA THR A 93 -5.25 2.51 6.38
C THR A 93 -5.55 1.47 7.45
N PHE A 94 -6.31 1.87 8.47
CA PHE A 94 -6.90 0.98 9.44
C PHE A 94 -8.30 1.45 9.78
N HIS A 95 -9.15 0.52 10.17
CA HIS A 95 -10.45 0.81 10.77
C HIS A 95 -10.74 -0.24 11.83
N ALA A 96 -11.63 0.08 12.77
CA ALA A 96 -12.10 -0.88 13.75
C ALA A 96 -12.72 -2.07 13.02
N ARG A 97 -12.46 -3.28 13.53
CA ARG A 97 -13.21 -4.45 13.07
C ARG A 97 -14.66 -4.26 13.48
N GLN A 98 -15.58 -4.58 12.58
CA GLN A 98 -17.01 -4.45 12.83
C GLN A 98 -17.69 -5.80 12.77
N ASN A 99 -18.81 -5.93 13.48
CA ASN A 99 -19.78 -6.99 13.30
C ASN A 99 -21.08 -6.39 12.76
N GLY A 100 -21.71 -7.10 11.82
CA GLY A 100 -23.08 -6.77 11.42
C GLY A 100 -24.07 -7.27 12.46
N LYS A 101 -24.98 -6.40 12.92
CA LYS A 101 -26.04 -6.76 13.88
C LYS A 101 -27.41 -6.48 13.30
N ILE A 102 -28.27 -7.49 13.28
CA ILE A 102 -29.70 -7.32 12.99
C ILE A 102 -30.39 -6.78 14.24
N ASN A 103 -30.88 -5.55 14.17
CA ASN A 103 -31.68 -4.90 15.21
C ASN A 103 -33.16 -5.21 15.04
N VAL A 104 -33.67 -5.17 13.80
CA VAL A 104 -35.10 -5.30 13.50
C VAL A 104 -35.32 -6.29 12.34
N LYS A 105 -35.55 -7.57 12.67
CA LYS A 105 -35.68 -8.68 11.70
C LYS A 105 -36.69 -8.43 10.58
N THR A 106 -37.82 -7.78 10.87
CA THR A 106 -38.88 -7.52 9.88
C THR A 106 -38.44 -6.52 8.82
N ARG A 107 -37.71 -5.48 9.22
CA ARG A 107 -37.22 -4.42 8.35
C ARG A 107 -35.94 -4.83 7.61
N SER A 108 -35.10 -5.67 8.20
CA SER A 108 -33.89 -6.22 7.56
C SER A 108 -34.15 -6.92 6.24
N LYS A 109 -35.36 -7.47 6.06
CA LYS A 109 -35.78 -8.09 4.79
C LYS A 109 -35.64 -7.15 3.60
N MET A 110 -35.85 -5.85 3.78
CA MET A 110 -35.68 -4.87 2.70
C MET A 110 -34.29 -4.91 2.08
N LEU A 111 -33.23 -5.13 2.88
CA LEU A 111 -31.88 -5.27 2.33
C LEU A 111 -31.73 -6.59 1.56
N PHE A 112 -32.27 -7.69 2.10
CA PHE A 112 -32.15 -9.01 1.49
C PHE A 112 -32.98 -9.15 0.21
N ASP A 113 -34.12 -8.46 0.13
CA ASP A 113 -35.01 -8.46 -1.03
C ASP A 113 -34.42 -7.70 -2.22
N LEU A 114 -33.34 -6.92 -2.02
CA LEU A 114 -32.56 -6.30 -3.10
C LEU A 114 -31.67 -7.30 -3.86
N ASP A 115 -31.54 -8.54 -3.36
CA ASP A 115 -30.77 -9.64 -3.99
C ASP A 115 -29.32 -9.23 -4.31
N LEU A 116 -28.66 -8.60 -3.33
CA LEU A 116 -27.27 -8.14 -3.40
C LEU A 116 -26.29 -9.27 -3.00
N ASN A 117 -25.32 -8.97 -2.13
CA ASN A 117 -24.28 -9.91 -1.74
C ASN A 117 -24.63 -10.66 -0.43
N ILE A 118 -25.21 -9.95 0.54
CA ILE A 118 -25.50 -10.48 1.86
C ILE A 118 -26.95 -10.93 1.99
N THR A 119 -27.13 -12.11 2.56
CA THR A 119 -28.42 -12.72 2.84
C THR A 119 -28.64 -12.95 4.32
N ALA A 120 -29.89 -13.21 4.72
CA ALA A 120 -30.23 -13.56 6.10
C ALA A 120 -29.49 -14.81 6.63
N LYS A 121 -29.01 -15.69 5.74
CA LYS A 121 -28.30 -16.93 6.12
C LYS A 121 -26.85 -16.68 6.55
N ASP A 122 -26.30 -15.52 6.19
CA ASP A 122 -24.94 -15.15 6.56
C ASP A 122 -24.83 -14.75 8.03
N PHE A 123 -25.95 -14.33 8.63
CA PHE A 123 -26.04 -14.04 10.06
C PHE A 123 -26.25 -15.32 10.86
N ASN A 124 -25.64 -15.38 12.05
CA ASN A 124 -25.86 -16.47 12.98
C ASN A 124 -27.27 -16.40 13.62
N LYS A 125 -27.59 -17.37 14.49
CA LYS A 125 -28.89 -17.44 15.19
C LYS A 125 -29.22 -16.20 16.03
N ASP A 126 -28.20 -15.50 16.50
CA ASP A 126 -28.29 -14.27 17.30
C ASP A 126 -28.37 -13.00 16.44
N GLY A 127 -28.44 -13.16 15.11
CA GLY A 127 -28.49 -12.05 14.16
C GLY A 127 -27.17 -11.29 14.05
N VAL A 128 -26.04 -11.97 14.27
CA VAL A 128 -24.69 -11.38 14.18
C VAL A 128 -23.92 -11.97 12.99
N LEU A 129 -23.28 -11.10 12.22
CA LEU A 129 -22.35 -11.41 11.15
C LEU A 129 -20.94 -10.96 11.57
N SER A 130 -20.01 -11.90 11.76
CA SER A 130 -18.65 -11.63 12.27
C SER A 130 -17.52 -12.00 11.30
N ASP A 131 -17.87 -12.59 10.16
CA ASP A 131 -16.94 -12.89 9.07
C ASP A 131 -16.49 -11.59 8.40
N ILE A 132 -15.18 -11.33 8.38
CA ILE A 132 -14.60 -10.04 8.00
C ILE A 132 -14.94 -9.69 6.54
N ASP A 133 -14.80 -10.66 5.63
CA ASP A 133 -15.06 -10.43 4.21
C ASP A 133 -16.54 -10.17 3.95
N LYS A 134 -17.43 -10.89 4.64
CA LYS A 134 -18.87 -10.65 4.55
C LYS A 134 -19.30 -9.35 5.22
N VAL A 135 -18.64 -8.92 6.29
CA VAL A 135 -18.91 -7.61 6.91
C VAL A 135 -18.52 -6.47 5.94
N ASP A 136 -17.43 -6.62 5.19
CA ASP A 136 -17.06 -5.66 4.15
C ASP A 136 -18.12 -5.60 3.04
N LEU A 137 -18.66 -6.75 2.62
CA LEU A 137 -19.79 -6.81 1.68
C LEU A 137 -21.06 -6.17 2.27
N LEU A 138 -21.39 -6.47 3.53
CA LEU A 138 -22.53 -5.87 4.24
C LEU A 138 -22.41 -4.35 4.28
N ARG A 139 -21.22 -3.81 4.53
CA ARG A 139 -20.98 -2.36 4.54
C ARG A 139 -21.32 -1.72 3.20
N ASN A 140 -20.98 -2.39 2.09
CA ASN A 140 -21.32 -1.90 0.76
C ASN A 140 -22.82 -2.01 0.49
N ASP A 141 -23.44 -3.15 0.83
CA ASP A 141 -24.86 -3.39 0.64
C ASP A 141 -25.71 -2.38 1.45
N LEU A 142 -25.28 -2.03 2.66
CA LEU A 142 -25.93 -1.02 3.50
C LEU A 142 -26.00 0.37 2.85
N ASN A 143 -25.14 0.71 1.89
CA ASN A 143 -25.24 1.97 1.16
C ASN A 143 -26.51 2.08 0.31
N HIS A 144 -27.19 0.96 0.01
CA HIS A 144 -28.44 0.96 -0.75
C HIS A 144 -29.69 1.23 0.09
N VAL A 145 -29.59 1.07 1.41
CA VAL A 145 -30.72 1.25 2.35
C VAL A 145 -30.40 2.27 3.45
N GLY A 146 -29.16 2.74 3.51
CA GLY A 146 -28.63 3.63 4.52
C GLY A 146 -28.87 5.10 4.20
N SER A 147 -28.02 5.95 4.78
CA SER A 147 -28.17 7.40 4.71
C SER A 147 -28.16 7.92 3.28
N GLY A 148 -29.10 8.80 2.94
CA GLY A 148 -29.21 9.41 1.61
C GLY A 148 -29.98 8.59 0.58
N THR A 149 -30.66 7.51 1.01
CA THR A 149 -31.55 6.70 0.17
C THR A 149 -33.02 6.93 0.52
N ASP A 150 -33.92 6.75 -0.44
CA ASP A 150 -35.38 6.83 -0.18
C ASP A 150 -35.88 5.75 0.79
N LEU A 151 -35.08 4.70 0.97
CA LEU A 151 -35.36 3.59 1.88
C LEU A 151 -34.91 3.88 3.32
N GLN A 152 -34.09 4.91 3.56
CA GLN A 152 -33.49 5.20 4.88
C GLN A 152 -34.54 5.24 6.00
N ALA A 153 -35.63 6.00 5.80
CA ALA A 153 -36.65 6.18 6.82
C ALA A 153 -37.42 4.88 7.12
N GLN A 154 -37.57 4.01 6.12
CA GLN A 154 -38.25 2.72 6.28
C GLN A 154 -37.30 1.69 6.90
N PHE A 155 -36.06 1.65 6.44
CA PHE A 155 -35.01 0.77 6.93
C PHE A 155 -34.69 1.06 8.40
N ASN A 156 -34.50 2.33 8.75
CA ASN A 156 -34.37 2.83 10.13
C ASN A 156 -33.42 1.97 10.98
N ASP A 157 -32.18 1.82 10.50
CA ASP A 157 -31.07 1.10 11.13
C ASP A 157 -31.43 -0.34 11.55
N ALA A 158 -32.24 -1.03 10.73
CA ALA A 158 -32.62 -2.41 10.97
C ALA A 158 -31.43 -3.38 11.02
N ILE A 159 -30.32 -3.00 10.38
CA ILE A 159 -29.02 -3.65 10.50
C ILE A 159 -27.97 -2.56 10.73
N THR A 160 -27.11 -2.74 11.73
CA THR A 160 -26.01 -1.83 12.05
C THR A 160 -24.66 -2.55 11.94
N LEU A 161 -23.59 -1.75 11.80
CA LEU A 161 -22.22 -2.21 11.97
C LEU A 161 -21.73 -1.72 13.34
N GLU A 162 -21.38 -2.66 14.20
CA GLU A 162 -20.92 -2.38 15.56
C GLU A 162 -19.42 -2.67 15.67
N ASP A 163 -18.65 -1.69 16.15
CA ASP A 163 -17.22 -1.83 16.37
C ASP A 163 -16.92 -2.89 17.44
N VAL A 164 -15.90 -3.70 17.20
CA VAL A 164 -15.34 -4.64 18.17
C VAL A 164 -14.20 -3.94 18.89
N GLU A 165 -14.38 -3.72 20.19
CA GLU A 165 -13.39 -3.00 21.01
C GLU A 165 -12.03 -3.69 20.97
N GLY A 166 -10.98 -2.92 20.67
CA GLY A 166 -9.59 -3.41 20.63
C GLY A 166 -9.19 -4.12 19.32
N ASP A 167 -10.13 -4.43 18.43
CA ASP A 167 -9.85 -5.12 17.17
C ASP A 167 -9.79 -4.13 15.99
N TYR A 168 -8.75 -4.25 15.16
CA TYR A 168 -8.57 -3.39 13.98
C TYR A 168 -8.20 -4.20 12.75
N ILE A 169 -8.71 -3.77 11.60
CA ILE A 169 -8.35 -4.31 10.29
C ILE A 169 -7.39 -3.32 9.64
N PHE A 170 -6.12 -3.70 9.57
CA PHE A 170 -5.07 -2.96 8.88
C PHE A 170 -4.98 -3.38 7.41
N LYS A 171 -5.00 -2.41 6.49
CA LYS A 171 -4.92 -2.64 5.04
C LYS A 171 -3.86 -1.73 4.45
N PHE A 172 -3.03 -2.29 3.56
CA PHE A 172 -2.06 -1.57 2.77
C PHE A 172 -1.69 -2.41 1.56
N GLN A 173 -1.11 -1.77 0.54
CA GLN A 173 -0.58 -2.44 -0.65
C GLN A 173 0.92 -2.21 -0.71
N THR A 174 1.66 -3.16 -1.28
CA THR A 174 3.08 -2.96 -1.58
C THR A 174 3.24 -2.51 -3.03
N ASP A 175 4.33 -1.81 -3.32
CA ASP A 175 4.77 -1.54 -4.70
C ASP A 175 5.40 -2.78 -5.37
N GLY A 176 5.58 -3.85 -4.58
CA GLY A 176 6.16 -5.13 -4.95
C GLY A 176 7.69 -5.20 -4.89
N SER A 177 8.35 -4.13 -4.42
CA SER A 177 9.78 -4.18 -4.04
C SER A 177 10.03 -5.13 -2.86
N MET A 178 9.03 -5.29 -1.99
CA MET A 178 9.04 -6.18 -0.83
C MET A 178 7.65 -6.81 -0.63
N THR A 179 7.60 -7.96 0.06
CA THR A 179 6.31 -8.58 0.42
C THR A 179 5.64 -7.82 1.57
N ALA A 180 4.31 -7.88 1.64
CA ALA A 180 3.54 -7.19 2.69
C ALA A 180 4.00 -7.58 4.10
N ARG A 181 4.28 -8.88 4.32
CA ARG A 181 4.80 -9.38 5.60
C ARG A 181 6.12 -8.70 5.97
N VAL A 182 7.05 -8.62 5.02
CA VAL A 182 8.36 -8.01 5.28
C VAL A 182 8.21 -6.52 5.55
N CYS A 183 7.36 -5.80 4.80
CA CYS A 183 7.08 -4.38 5.09
C CYS A 183 6.58 -4.16 6.52
N LEU A 184 5.61 -4.97 6.96
CA LEU A 184 5.05 -4.86 8.32
C LEU A 184 6.08 -5.21 9.39
N GLU A 185 6.85 -6.28 9.21
CA GLU A 185 7.92 -6.66 10.14
C GLU A 185 8.97 -5.56 10.28
N GLN A 186 9.38 -4.93 9.17
CA GLN A 186 10.34 -3.81 9.21
C GLN A 186 9.75 -2.57 9.90
N ALA A 187 8.46 -2.29 9.70
CA ALA A 187 7.78 -1.21 10.40
C ALA A 187 7.75 -1.45 11.93
N CYS A 188 7.42 -2.67 12.37
CA CYS A 188 7.44 -3.03 13.79
C CYS A 188 8.86 -2.95 14.39
N LYS A 189 9.88 -3.39 13.64
CA LYS A 189 11.28 -3.29 14.08
C LYS A 189 11.74 -1.84 14.22
N GLU A 190 11.42 -0.99 13.26
CA GLU A 190 11.71 0.44 13.31
C GLU A 190 11.01 1.10 14.51
N LEU A 191 9.76 0.74 14.78
CA LEU A 191 9.02 1.24 15.94
C LEU A 191 9.65 0.78 17.26
N SER A 192 9.98 -0.51 17.39
CA SER A 192 10.67 -1.06 18.57
C SER A 192 11.99 -0.33 18.83
N GLY A 193 12.81 -0.17 17.78
CA GLY A 193 14.09 0.51 17.89
C GLY A 193 13.97 1.97 18.35
N ARG A 194 12.90 2.67 17.96
CA ARG A 194 12.62 4.03 18.46
C ARG A 194 12.29 4.05 19.94
N PHE A 195 11.46 3.11 20.41
CA PHE A 195 11.15 3.02 21.84
C PHE A 195 12.37 2.63 22.67
N GLU A 196 13.21 1.74 22.18
CA GLU A 196 14.48 1.39 22.82
C GLU A 196 15.43 2.60 22.91
N ALA A 197 15.54 3.39 21.82
CA ALA A 197 16.35 4.61 21.82
C ALA A 197 15.83 5.63 22.85
N LEU A 198 14.53 5.91 22.83
CA LEU A 198 13.91 6.82 23.82
C LEU A 198 14.13 6.33 25.26
N SER A 199 14.04 5.02 25.49
CA SER A 199 14.23 4.46 26.83
C SER A 199 15.66 4.63 27.33
N LYS A 200 16.66 4.53 26.43
CA LYS A 200 18.06 4.83 26.75
C LYS A 200 18.26 6.30 27.06
N ASP A 201 17.69 7.19 26.23
CA ASP A 201 17.77 8.64 26.45
C ASP A 201 17.21 9.04 27.82
N PHE A 202 16.09 8.43 28.24
CA PHE A 202 15.53 8.65 29.58
C PHE A 202 16.46 8.14 30.69
N ALA A 203 17.08 6.98 30.52
CA ALA A 203 17.98 6.41 31.53
C ALA A 203 19.28 7.22 31.68
N GLU A 204 19.77 7.83 30.60
CA GLU A 204 20.97 8.69 30.62
C GLU A 204 20.70 10.08 31.22
N ALA A 205 19.44 10.53 31.21
CA ALA A 205 19.04 11.84 31.75
C ALA A 205 18.72 11.83 33.27
N LEU A 206 18.67 10.65 33.90
CA LEU A 206 18.39 10.42 35.32
C LEU A 206 19.70 10.21 36.11
#